data_AF-A0A1Y5F6I8-F1
#
_entry.id   AF-A0A1Y5F6I8-F1
#
_cell.length_a   1.000
_cell.length_b   1.000
_cell.length_c   1.000
_cell.angle_alpha   90.00
_cell.angle_beta   90.00
_cell.angle_gamma   90.00
#
_symmetry.space_group_name_H-M   'P 1'
#
loop_
_entity.id
_entity.type
_entity.pdbx_description
1 polymer ?
#
loop_
_entity_poly.entity_id
_entity_poly.type
_entity_poly.pdbx_seq_one_letter_code
_entity_poly.pdbx_strand_id
1 'polypeptide(L)'
;MITILILGLSNIVLAKSFERRARVIHIDSEVNWKKSWYISSKGKVNSLKEVVRGLEKSATGRSIIAKAKRKAATFGQGLFDILDAGESSLTDTTLIRKFSPDNPSEIAYETRSKVFLNKSLSFKDAVLDLAHELTHYSFREPFNPYLTQFTVDQFVSSVIEGRGGEVDAYIIECRVLKEIRPSSFRNNSNCRNVIDPNSGHLSKRLGVEKFYEVGKYDDTLLDILNKYGWKKSKFPKIGSGEALYISSAYGVPYPVAAVSEFTTIMGKACENDHKRLAIIRDSIASGRGRRPASAGKSSFRDLYASYKSRCSLFAP
;
A
#
# COMPACT_ATOMS: atom_id res chain seq x y z
N MET A 1 27.99 66.62 -69.21
CA MET A 1 28.65 65.30 -69.26
C MET A 1 28.96 64.86 -67.84
N ILE A 2 28.10 64.03 -67.26
CA ILE A 2 28.32 63.44 -65.93
C ILE A 2 28.11 61.94 -66.10
N THR A 3 29.21 61.22 -65.95
CA THR A 3 29.30 59.76 -65.99
C THR A 3 28.80 59.22 -64.66
N ILE A 4 27.70 58.46 -64.64
CA ILE A 4 27.20 57.79 -63.43
C ILE A 4 27.48 56.29 -63.55
N LEU A 5 28.33 55.84 -62.64
CA LEU A 5 28.70 54.45 -62.35
C LEU A 5 27.45 53.67 -61.91
N ILE A 6 27.12 52.57 -62.61
CA ILE A 6 26.13 51.59 -62.15
C ILE A 6 26.88 50.55 -61.30
N LEU A 7 26.80 50.70 -59.97
CA LEU A 7 27.19 49.68 -59.00
C LEU A 7 26.01 48.73 -58.78
N GLY A 8 26.17 47.49 -59.20
CA GLY A 8 25.20 46.42 -58.99
C GLY A 8 25.09 46.07 -57.51
N LEU A 9 23.93 46.34 -56.91
CA LEU A 9 23.54 45.84 -55.60
C LEU A 9 22.97 44.42 -55.78
N SER A 10 23.77 43.43 -55.41
CA SER A 10 23.35 42.05 -55.17
C SER A 10 22.36 42.00 -54.00
N ASN A 11 21.09 41.72 -54.30
CA ASN A 11 20.09 41.38 -53.29
C ASN A 11 20.41 39.99 -52.73
N ILE A 12 21.04 39.95 -51.55
CA ILE A 12 21.07 38.76 -50.71
C ILE A 12 19.65 38.57 -50.17
N VAL A 13 18.92 37.64 -50.78
CA VAL A 13 17.67 37.12 -50.21
C VAL A 13 18.06 36.33 -48.96
N LEU A 14 18.03 36.98 -47.79
CA LEU A 14 17.92 36.26 -46.53
C LEU A 14 16.57 35.56 -46.55
N ALA A 15 16.58 34.27 -46.88
CA ALA A 15 15.49 33.38 -46.54
C ALA A 15 15.29 33.46 -45.03
N LYS A 16 14.27 34.22 -44.59
CA LYS A 16 13.75 34.10 -43.24
C LYS A 16 13.35 32.64 -43.09
N SER A 17 14.15 31.89 -42.33
CA SER A 17 13.75 30.59 -41.83
C SER A 17 12.41 30.80 -41.15
N PHE A 18 11.38 30.25 -41.77
CA PHE A 18 10.09 30.09 -41.14
C PHE A 18 10.33 29.12 -39.98
N GLU A 19 10.69 29.65 -38.81
CA GLU A 19 10.64 28.91 -37.57
C GLU A 19 9.18 28.49 -37.41
N ARG A 20 8.89 27.27 -37.85
CA ARG A 20 7.78 26.49 -37.32
C ARG A 20 8.07 26.41 -35.83
N ARG A 21 7.53 27.38 -35.07
CA ARG A 21 7.17 27.16 -33.67
C ARG A 21 6.41 25.86 -33.71
N ALA A 22 7.06 24.78 -33.29
CA ALA A 22 6.41 23.52 -33.06
C ALA A 22 5.26 23.86 -32.12
N ARG A 23 4.05 23.91 -32.67
CA ARG A 23 2.84 23.79 -31.87
C ARG A 23 2.95 22.38 -31.34
N VAL A 24 3.63 22.24 -30.20
CA VAL A 24 3.48 21.07 -29.35
C VAL A 24 1.99 21.03 -29.14
N ILE A 25 1.37 20.05 -29.78
CA ILE A 25 -0.03 19.77 -29.58
C ILE A 25 -0.10 19.51 -28.08
N HIS A 26 -0.62 20.49 -27.33
CA HIS A 26 -1.19 20.22 -26.04
C HIS A 26 -2.32 19.24 -26.32
N ILE A 27 -1.97 17.96 -26.32
CA ILE A 27 -2.92 16.87 -26.19
C ILE A 27 -3.37 16.96 -24.72
N ASP A 28 -4.14 18.00 -24.41
CA ASP A 28 -5.30 17.83 -23.56
C ASP A 28 -6.29 16.96 -24.36
N SER A 29 -5.88 15.71 -24.68
CA SER A 29 -6.87 14.69 -24.94
C SER A 29 -7.60 14.60 -23.62
N GLU A 30 -8.86 14.99 -23.60
CA GLU A 30 -9.75 14.67 -22.49
C GLU A 30 -9.48 13.23 -22.11
N VAL A 31 -8.86 13.04 -20.93
CA VAL A 31 -8.43 11.72 -20.51
C VAL A 31 -9.65 10.82 -20.55
N ASN A 32 -9.59 9.75 -21.35
CA ASN A 32 -10.72 8.84 -21.43
C ASN A 32 -10.73 7.95 -20.20
N TRP A 33 -11.53 8.37 -19.21
CA TRP A 33 -11.68 7.74 -17.91
C TRP A 33 -12.16 6.28 -17.94
N LYS A 34 -12.69 5.81 -19.08
CA LYS A 34 -13.16 4.44 -19.26
C LYS A 34 -12.14 3.52 -19.91
N LYS A 35 -11.10 4.06 -20.56
CA LYS A 35 -10.04 3.24 -21.17
C LYS A 35 -9.14 2.64 -20.09
N SER A 36 -8.45 1.54 -20.43
CA SER A 36 -7.38 1.02 -19.58
C SER A 36 -6.31 2.08 -19.38
N TRP A 37 -5.77 2.15 -18.16
CA TRP A 37 -4.66 3.05 -17.83
C TRP A 37 -3.31 2.48 -18.27
N TYR A 38 -3.18 1.16 -18.35
CA TYR A 38 -1.93 0.50 -18.66
C TYR A 38 -1.84 0.20 -20.15
N ILE A 39 -0.89 0.86 -20.81
CA ILE A 39 -0.60 0.64 -22.22
C ILE A 39 0.82 0.09 -22.31
N SER A 40 0.94 -1.21 -22.59
CA SER A 40 2.23 -1.91 -22.63
C SER A 40 3.24 -1.22 -23.55
N SER A 41 2.80 -0.74 -24.71
CA SER A 41 3.66 -0.03 -25.68
C SER A 41 4.19 1.33 -25.19
N LYS A 42 3.52 2.01 -24.25
CA LYS A 42 4.01 3.26 -23.64
C LYS A 42 5.03 2.99 -22.53
N GLY A 43 5.07 1.77 -22.02
CA GLY A 43 5.85 1.39 -20.85
C GLY A 43 5.17 1.74 -19.52
N LYS A 44 5.56 1.00 -18.49
CA LYS A 44 5.01 1.09 -17.12
C LYS A 44 5.11 2.49 -16.52
N VAL A 45 6.31 3.06 -16.53
CA VAL A 45 6.59 4.34 -15.86
C VAL A 45 5.76 5.47 -16.47
N ASN A 46 5.60 5.49 -17.79
CA ASN A 46 4.80 6.51 -18.46
C ASN A 46 3.30 6.34 -18.19
N SER A 47 2.81 5.10 -18.16
CA SER A 47 1.42 4.81 -17.78
C SER A 47 1.13 5.28 -16.34
N LEU A 48 2.03 5.00 -15.39
CA LEU A 48 1.93 5.47 -14.00
C LEU A 48 1.99 7.00 -13.90
N LYS A 49 2.83 7.67 -14.70
CA LYS A 49 2.87 9.15 -14.75
C LYS A 49 1.52 9.73 -15.17
N GLU A 50 0.82 9.11 -16.11
CA GLU A 50 -0.52 9.54 -16.52
C GLU A 50 -1.53 9.41 -15.36
N VAL A 51 -1.52 8.27 -14.65
CA VAL A 51 -2.38 8.07 -13.46
C VAL A 51 -2.08 9.09 -12.36
N VAL A 52 -0.79 9.32 -12.05
CA VAL A 52 -0.37 10.32 -11.06
C VAL A 52 -0.87 11.72 -11.45
N ARG A 53 -0.75 12.12 -12.72
CA ARG A 53 -1.31 13.39 -13.21
C ARG A 53 -2.84 13.45 -13.07
N GLY A 54 -3.52 12.33 -13.25
CA GLY A 54 -4.96 12.18 -12.98
C GLY A 54 -5.29 12.47 -11.52
N LEU A 55 -4.54 11.87 -10.60
CA LEU A 55 -4.68 12.07 -9.16
C LEU A 55 -4.32 13.49 -8.71
N GLU A 56 -3.34 14.13 -9.35
CA GLU A 56 -2.94 15.54 -9.07
C GLU A 56 -4.04 16.56 -9.36
N LYS A 57 -5.11 16.20 -10.08
CA LYS A 57 -6.29 17.06 -10.27
C LYS A 57 -7.08 17.27 -8.97
N SER A 58 -6.98 16.33 -8.02
CA SER A 58 -7.58 16.42 -6.69
C SER A 58 -6.65 17.15 -5.72
N ALA A 59 -7.20 18.04 -4.88
CA ALA A 59 -6.46 18.65 -3.78
C ALA A 59 -6.03 17.59 -2.75
N THR A 60 -6.92 16.66 -2.44
CA THR A 60 -6.64 15.49 -1.61
C THR A 60 -5.56 14.61 -2.23
N GLY A 61 -5.65 14.33 -3.53
CA GLY A 61 -4.66 13.56 -4.30
C GLY A 61 -3.26 14.18 -4.27
N ARG A 62 -3.14 15.51 -4.49
CA ARG A 62 -1.86 16.22 -4.35
C ARG A 62 -1.26 16.08 -2.96
N SER A 63 -2.09 16.19 -1.92
CA SER A 63 -1.64 16.06 -0.53
C SER A 63 -1.08 14.67 -0.24
N ILE A 64 -1.72 13.61 -0.74
CA ILE A 64 -1.27 12.24 -0.50
C ILE A 64 -0.02 11.89 -1.29
N ILE A 65 0.08 12.36 -2.54
CA ILE A 65 1.30 12.24 -3.34
C ILE A 65 2.47 12.92 -2.63
N ALA A 66 2.26 14.11 -2.05
CA ALA A 66 3.31 14.82 -1.33
C ALA A 66 3.76 14.05 -0.07
N LYS A 67 2.83 13.42 0.65
CA LYS A 67 3.16 12.57 1.81
C LYS A 67 3.93 11.30 1.40
N ALA A 68 3.48 10.63 0.34
CA ALA A 68 4.16 9.46 -0.21
C ALA A 68 5.58 9.81 -0.66
N LYS A 69 5.76 10.93 -1.37
CA LYS A 69 7.10 11.44 -1.75
C LYS A 69 8.00 11.66 -0.55
N ARG A 70 7.49 12.29 0.53
CA ARG A 70 8.26 12.49 1.77
C ARG A 70 8.66 11.18 2.41
N LYS A 71 7.77 10.19 2.50
CA LYS A 71 8.10 8.87 3.04
C LYS A 71 9.08 8.11 2.15
N ALA A 72 8.96 8.16 0.82
CA ALA A 72 9.93 7.54 -0.08
C ALA A 72 11.32 8.16 0.06
N ALA A 73 11.40 9.48 0.23
CA ALA A 73 12.67 10.19 0.39
C ALA A 73 13.45 9.77 1.65
N THR A 74 12.78 9.29 2.72
CA THR A 74 13.49 8.77 3.91
C THR A 74 14.27 7.48 3.62
N PHE A 75 13.99 6.82 2.50
CA PHE A 75 14.72 5.64 2.02
C PHE A 75 15.59 5.94 0.79
N GLY A 76 15.79 7.21 0.44
CA GLY A 76 16.53 7.61 -0.77
C GLY A 76 15.80 7.28 -2.07
N GLN A 77 14.48 7.10 -2.02
CA GLN A 77 13.64 6.72 -3.17
C GLN A 77 12.76 7.89 -3.62
N GLY A 78 12.47 7.95 -4.91
CA GLY A 78 11.43 8.79 -5.50
C GLY A 78 10.06 8.11 -5.52
N LEU A 79 9.03 8.87 -5.90
CA LEU A 79 7.66 8.33 -6.02
C LEU A 79 7.59 7.16 -7.01
N PHE A 80 8.26 7.25 -8.16
CA PHE A 80 8.16 6.20 -9.17
C PHE A 80 9.02 4.96 -8.87
N ASP A 81 9.86 5.01 -7.83
CA ASP A 81 10.63 3.84 -7.36
C ASP A 81 9.77 2.92 -6.47
N ILE A 82 8.73 3.49 -5.85
CA ILE A 82 7.79 2.76 -4.98
C ILE A 82 6.51 2.35 -5.71
N LEU A 83 6.25 2.87 -6.91
CA LEU A 83 5.08 2.54 -7.72
C LEU A 83 5.40 1.46 -8.78
N ASP A 84 4.53 0.47 -8.90
CA ASP A 84 4.63 -0.59 -9.89
C ASP A 84 3.25 -0.98 -10.46
N ALA A 85 3.25 -1.71 -11.57
CA ALA A 85 2.04 -2.22 -12.22
C ALA A 85 1.94 -3.73 -11.97
N GLY A 86 0.87 -4.17 -11.32
CA GLY A 86 0.64 -5.55 -10.90
C GLY A 86 -0.64 -6.15 -11.47
N GLU A 87 -0.93 -7.39 -11.07
CA GLU A 87 -2.21 -8.07 -11.36
C GLU A 87 -3.33 -7.66 -10.38
N SER A 88 -2.95 -7.10 -9.24
CA SER A 88 -3.84 -6.56 -8.21
C SER A 88 -3.30 -5.22 -7.68
N SER A 89 -4.20 -4.40 -7.14
CA SER A 89 -3.84 -3.18 -6.43
C SER A 89 -3.58 -3.54 -4.98
N LEU A 90 -2.38 -3.25 -4.48
CA LEU A 90 -2.01 -3.46 -3.07
C LEU A 90 -0.73 -2.71 -2.69
N THR A 91 -0.63 -2.37 -1.41
CA THR A 91 0.59 -1.85 -0.79
C THR A 91 1.31 -2.98 -0.07
N ASP A 92 2.29 -3.56 -0.73
CA ASP A 92 3.10 -4.64 -0.18
C ASP A 92 4.15 -4.05 0.76
N THR A 93 4.23 -4.58 1.98
CA THR A 93 5.25 -4.18 2.97
C THR A 93 6.08 -5.38 3.38
N THR A 94 7.34 -5.36 2.99
CA THR A 94 8.31 -6.38 3.37
C THR A 94 9.06 -5.95 4.64
N LEU A 95 9.06 -6.82 5.65
CA LEU A 95 9.92 -6.69 6.83
C LEU A 95 11.24 -7.44 6.60
N ILE A 96 12.33 -6.69 6.50
CA ILE A 96 13.69 -7.21 6.36
C ILE A 96 14.33 -7.32 7.74
N ARG A 97 14.88 -8.50 8.02
CA ARG A 97 15.68 -8.77 9.22
C ARG A 97 17.15 -8.77 8.84
N LYS A 98 17.93 -7.88 9.45
CA LYS A 98 19.39 -7.83 9.29
C LYS A 98 20.02 -8.35 10.58
N PHE A 99 20.82 -9.40 10.46
CA PHE A 99 21.55 -9.98 11.58
C PHE A 99 22.98 -9.43 11.59
N SER A 100 23.48 -9.09 12.77
CA SER A 100 24.89 -8.71 12.90
C SER A 100 25.79 -9.94 12.65
N PRO A 101 26.81 -9.84 11.77
CA PRO A 101 27.75 -10.94 11.52
C PRO A 101 28.50 -11.39 12.79
N ASP A 102 28.81 -10.45 13.67
CA ASP A 102 29.56 -10.68 14.91
C ASP A 102 28.65 -11.02 16.10
N ASN A 103 27.35 -10.74 15.96
CA ASN A 103 26.34 -10.98 16.97
C ASN A 103 25.00 -11.44 16.39
N PRO A 104 24.80 -12.75 16.14
CA PRO A 104 23.54 -13.26 15.61
C PRO A 104 22.31 -13.01 16.47
N SER A 105 22.49 -12.59 17.74
CA SER A 105 21.40 -12.22 18.65
C SER A 105 20.91 -10.78 18.45
N GLU A 106 21.72 -9.94 17.80
CA GLU A 106 21.41 -8.56 17.46
C GLU A 106 20.74 -8.49 16.09
N ILE A 107 19.53 -7.93 16.06
CA ILE A 107 18.67 -7.91 14.89
C ILE A 107 18.24 -6.47 14.64
N ALA A 108 18.57 -5.94 13.48
CA ALA A 108 18.00 -4.72 12.97
C ALA A 108 16.82 -5.05 12.06
N TYR A 109 15.74 -4.28 12.19
CA TYR A 109 14.54 -4.42 11.38
C TYR A 109 14.43 -3.22 10.44
N GLU A 110 14.19 -3.50 9.16
CA GLU A 110 13.94 -2.48 8.14
C GLU A 110 12.67 -2.85 7.39
N THR A 111 11.80 -1.89 7.14
CA THR A 111 10.55 -2.12 6.39
C THR A 111 10.63 -1.41 5.06
N ARG A 112 10.34 -2.12 3.97
CA ARG A 112 10.24 -1.55 2.62
C ARG A 112 8.85 -1.78 2.09
N SER A 113 8.25 -0.75 1.51
CA SER A 113 6.92 -0.85 0.93
C SER A 113 6.92 -0.52 -0.56
N LYS A 114 6.14 -1.26 -1.33
CA LYS A 114 5.84 -0.99 -2.74
C LYS A 114 4.34 -0.93 -2.95
N VAL A 115 3.91 -0.05 -3.82
CA VAL A 115 2.51 0.11 -4.23
C VAL A 115 2.37 -0.45 -5.62
N PHE A 116 1.54 -1.48 -5.75
CA PHE A 116 1.15 -2.08 -7.02
C PHE A 116 -0.22 -1.55 -7.41
N LEU A 117 -0.39 -1.27 -8.69
CA LEU A 117 -1.67 -0.88 -9.28
C LEU A 117 -2.10 -1.93 -10.30
N ASN A 118 -3.35 -2.39 -10.23
CA ASN A 118 -3.86 -3.43 -11.13
C ASN A 118 -3.95 -2.92 -12.58
N LYS A 119 -3.22 -3.57 -13.50
CA LYS A 119 -3.16 -3.24 -14.93
C LYS A 119 -4.51 -3.32 -15.67
N SER A 120 -5.45 -4.10 -15.16
CA SER A 120 -6.75 -4.36 -15.79
C SER A 120 -7.81 -3.29 -15.50
N LEU A 121 -7.51 -2.31 -14.65
CA LEU A 121 -8.45 -1.27 -14.26
C LEU A 121 -8.70 -0.25 -15.38
N SER A 122 -9.87 0.39 -15.31
CA SER A 122 -10.10 1.63 -16.05
C SER A 122 -9.22 2.75 -15.49
N PHE A 123 -8.95 3.79 -16.29
CA PHE A 123 -8.19 4.95 -15.82
C PHE A 123 -8.80 5.61 -14.59
N LYS A 124 -10.14 5.67 -14.53
CA LYS A 124 -10.84 6.17 -13.34
C LYS A 124 -10.55 5.34 -12.11
N ASP A 125 -10.74 4.02 -12.18
CA ASP A 125 -10.55 3.15 -11.02
C ASP A 125 -9.06 3.12 -10.61
N ALA A 126 -8.14 3.13 -11.58
CA ALA A 126 -6.70 3.22 -11.33
C ALA A 126 -6.27 4.48 -10.57
N VAL A 127 -6.90 5.63 -10.85
CA VAL A 127 -6.63 6.88 -10.09
C VAL A 127 -7.13 6.78 -8.66
N LEU A 128 -8.28 6.15 -8.45
CA LEU A 128 -8.88 5.96 -7.13
C LEU A 128 -8.10 4.94 -6.29
N ASP A 129 -7.79 3.79 -6.87
CA ASP A 129 -6.93 2.77 -6.26
C ASP A 129 -5.55 3.33 -5.94
N LEU A 130 -4.95 4.16 -6.81
CA LEU A 130 -3.69 4.81 -6.47
C LEU A 130 -3.83 5.71 -5.23
N ALA A 131 -4.95 6.43 -5.07
CA ALA A 131 -5.18 7.23 -3.86
C ALA A 131 -5.34 6.34 -2.61
N HIS A 132 -6.04 5.22 -2.76
CA HIS A 132 -6.21 4.20 -1.73
C HIS A 132 -4.86 3.66 -1.27
N GLU A 133 -4.07 3.13 -2.19
CA GLU A 133 -2.77 2.53 -1.89
C GLU A 133 -1.74 3.54 -1.38
N LEU A 134 -1.72 4.76 -1.93
CA LEU A 134 -0.86 5.82 -1.38
C LEU A 134 -1.26 6.23 0.04
N THR A 135 -2.52 6.01 0.45
CA THR A 135 -2.93 6.20 1.85
C THR A 135 -2.24 5.17 2.74
N HIS A 136 -2.36 3.88 2.41
CA HIS A 136 -1.67 2.82 3.15
C HIS A 136 -0.17 3.08 3.21
N TYR A 137 0.44 3.32 2.05
CA TYR A 137 1.87 3.61 1.96
C TYR A 137 2.25 4.79 2.84
N SER A 138 1.51 5.90 2.81
CA SER A 138 1.92 7.13 3.51
C SER A 138 1.73 7.07 5.03
N PHE A 139 0.76 6.31 5.52
CA PHE A 139 0.28 6.45 6.89
C PHE A 139 0.29 5.17 7.72
N ARG A 140 0.18 4.00 7.09
CA ARG A 140 0.12 2.73 7.82
C ARG A 140 1.44 2.50 8.54
N GLU A 141 1.33 2.19 9.82
CA GLU A 141 2.48 1.80 10.64
C GLU A 141 2.86 0.36 10.31
N PRO A 142 4.16 0.07 10.08
CA PRO A 142 4.58 -1.30 9.78
C PRO A 142 4.33 -2.24 10.95
N PHE A 143 3.74 -3.39 10.66
CA PHE A 143 3.59 -4.47 11.63
C PHE A 143 4.89 -5.27 11.74
N ASN A 144 5.39 -5.47 12.97
CA ASN A 144 6.57 -6.29 13.24
C ASN A 144 6.22 -7.48 14.15
N PRO A 145 6.00 -8.70 13.59
CA PRO A 145 5.64 -9.88 14.38
C PRO A 145 6.75 -10.33 15.35
N TYR A 146 7.96 -9.76 15.22
CA TYR A 146 9.10 -10.09 16.06
C TYR A 146 9.31 -9.16 17.27
N LEU A 147 8.61 -8.02 17.35
CA LEU A 147 8.81 -7.05 18.43
C LEU A 147 7.54 -6.78 19.23
N THR A 148 6.39 -6.69 18.55
CA THR A 148 5.15 -6.26 19.19
C THR A 148 4.29 -7.45 19.59
N GLN A 149 3.77 -7.41 20.82
CA GLN A 149 2.70 -8.31 21.27
C GLN A 149 1.35 -7.78 20.82
N PHE A 150 1.09 -7.81 19.52
CA PHE A 150 -0.27 -7.58 19.03
C PHE A 150 -1.11 -8.82 19.29
N THR A 151 -2.25 -8.61 19.93
CA THR A 151 -3.34 -9.58 19.88
C THR A 151 -4.02 -9.51 18.50
N VAL A 152 -4.67 -10.60 18.10
CA VAL A 152 -5.39 -10.66 16.81
C VAL A 152 -6.45 -9.56 16.70
N ASP A 153 -7.14 -9.23 17.79
CA ASP A 153 -8.15 -8.16 17.81
C ASP A 153 -7.55 -6.77 17.60
N GLN A 154 -6.39 -6.50 18.22
CA GLN A 154 -5.65 -5.25 17.97
C GLN A 154 -5.12 -5.18 16.54
N PHE A 155 -4.68 -6.30 15.95
CA PHE A 155 -4.26 -6.32 14.55
C PHE A 155 -5.44 -6.02 13.61
N VAL A 156 -6.58 -6.69 13.80
CA VAL A 156 -7.79 -6.44 12.99
C VAL A 156 -8.24 -4.98 13.10
N SER A 157 -8.28 -4.42 14.31
CA SER A 157 -8.57 -2.99 14.52
C SER A 157 -7.54 -2.09 13.81
N SER A 158 -6.24 -2.40 13.93
CA SER A 158 -5.18 -1.64 13.25
C SER A 158 -5.32 -1.66 11.73
N VAL A 159 -5.68 -2.79 11.13
CA VAL A 159 -5.90 -2.91 9.68
C VAL A 159 -7.11 -2.10 9.24
N ILE A 160 -8.24 -2.20 9.94
CA ILE A 160 -9.50 -1.58 9.51
C ILE A 160 -9.53 -0.08 9.82
N GLU A 161 -9.36 0.30 11.09
CA GLU A 161 -9.63 1.65 11.58
C GLU A 161 -8.38 2.43 12.00
N GLY A 162 -7.24 1.74 12.08
CA GLY A 162 -5.95 2.34 12.36
C GLY A 162 -5.57 3.42 11.36
N ARG A 163 -4.59 4.25 11.72
CA ARG A 163 -4.13 5.34 10.86
C ARG A 163 -3.60 4.77 9.55
N GLY A 164 -4.18 5.19 8.42
CA GLY A 164 -3.85 4.62 7.11
C GLY A 164 -4.34 3.20 6.89
N GLY A 165 -5.26 2.72 7.73
CA GLY A 165 -6.02 1.49 7.51
C GLY A 165 -7.09 1.67 6.43
N GLU A 166 -7.87 0.62 6.23
CA GLU A 166 -8.85 0.50 5.14
C GLU A 166 -9.91 1.60 5.15
N VAL A 167 -10.41 1.97 6.33
CA VAL A 167 -11.41 3.05 6.44
C VAL A 167 -10.81 4.40 6.03
N ASP A 168 -9.59 4.70 6.45
CA ASP A 168 -8.92 5.96 6.08
C ASP A 168 -8.69 6.01 4.55
N ALA A 169 -8.20 4.91 3.97
CA ALA A 169 -7.95 4.78 2.54
C ALA A 169 -9.23 4.95 1.73
N TYR A 170 -10.30 4.29 2.14
CA TYR A 170 -11.60 4.38 1.48
C TYR A 170 -12.22 5.78 1.56
N ILE A 171 -12.15 6.45 2.71
CA ILE A 171 -12.65 7.82 2.85
C ILE A 171 -11.86 8.80 1.97
N ILE A 172 -10.54 8.60 1.86
CA ILE A 172 -9.69 9.41 0.98
C ILE A 172 -10.03 9.15 -0.50
N GLU A 173 -10.17 7.89 -0.90
CA GLU A 173 -10.59 7.49 -2.23
C GLU A 173 -11.92 8.17 -2.63
N CYS A 174 -12.93 8.10 -1.76
CA CYS A 174 -14.21 8.75 -1.97
C CYS A 174 -14.11 10.28 -2.05
N ARG A 175 -13.21 10.89 -1.28
CA ARG A 175 -12.95 12.32 -1.34
C ARG A 175 -12.30 12.71 -2.66
N VAL A 176 -11.32 11.94 -3.13
CA VAL A 176 -10.70 12.13 -4.44
C VAL A 176 -11.77 12.03 -5.52
N LEU A 177 -12.61 10.98 -5.53
CA LEU A 177 -13.70 10.81 -6.49
C LEU A 177 -14.63 12.03 -6.53
N LYS A 178 -15.04 12.52 -5.36
CA LYS A 178 -15.90 13.71 -5.24
C LYS A 178 -15.25 14.95 -5.87
N GLU A 179 -13.94 15.13 -5.69
CA GLU A 179 -13.19 16.25 -6.24
C GLU A 179 -12.98 16.16 -7.76
N ILE A 180 -12.65 14.98 -8.30
CA ILE A 180 -12.32 14.83 -9.73
C ILE A 180 -13.52 14.54 -10.64
N ARG A 181 -14.59 13.95 -10.09
CA ARG A 181 -15.76 13.43 -10.82
C ARG A 181 -17.04 13.56 -9.97
N PRO A 182 -17.49 14.78 -9.66
CA PRO A 182 -18.65 15.00 -8.79
C PRO A 182 -19.95 14.37 -9.31
N SER A 183 -20.14 14.27 -10.64
CA SER A 183 -21.30 13.59 -11.23
C SER A 183 -21.27 12.07 -11.00
N SER A 184 -20.11 11.42 -11.15
CA SER A 184 -19.95 9.99 -10.85
C SER A 184 -20.14 9.70 -9.36
N PHE A 185 -19.59 10.55 -8.49
CA PHE A 185 -19.82 10.48 -7.05
C PHE A 185 -21.31 10.53 -6.71
N ARG A 186 -22.05 11.47 -7.33
CA ARG A 186 -23.48 11.64 -7.10
C ARG A 186 -24.31 10.48 -7.61
N ASN A 187 -24.04 9.93 -8.79
CA ASN A 187 -25.00 9.06 -9.48
C ASN A 187 -24.85 7.56 -9.18
N ASN A 188 -23.64 7.05 -8.93
CA ASN A 188 -23.42 5.61 -8.79
C ASN A 188 -22.08 5.29 -8.11
N SER A 189 -21.96 5.53 -6.80
CA SER A 189 -20.75 5.17 -6.05
C SER A 189 -21.06 4.50 -4.72
N ASN A 190 -20.26 3.49 -4.38
CA ASN A 190 -20.26 2.85 -3.06
C ASN A 190 -19.95 3.84 -1.93
N CYS A 191 -19.36 5.00 -2.27
CA CYS A 191 -19.11 6.08 -1.32
C CYS A 191 -20.36 6.63 -0.65
N ARG A 192 -21.55 6.42 -1.20
CA ARG A 192 -22.82 6.80 -0.55
C ARG A 192 -23.03 6.08 0.79
N ASN A 193 -22.51 4.88 0.95
CA ASN A 193 -22.65 4.08 2.17
C ASN A 193 -21.90 4.68 3.38
N VAL A 194 -21.01 5.63 3.14
CA VAL A 194 -20.22 6.33 4.15
C VAL A 194 -20.51 7.83 4.20
N ILE A 195 -21.61 8.28 3.60
CA ILE A 195 -22.10 9.65 3.74
C ILE A 195 -23.05 9.70 4.94
N ASP A 196 -22.75 10.58 5.88
CA ASP A 196 -23.64 10.84 7.00
C ASP A 196 -24.93 11.52 6.50
N PRO A 197 -26.12 10.97 6.80
CA PRO A 197 -27.37 11.45 6.23
C PRO A 197 -27.76 12.84 6.73
N ASN A 198 -27.26 13.26 7.89
CA ASN A 198 -27.60 14.54 8.50
C ASN A 198 -26.72 15.67 7.95
N SER A 199 -25.42 15.40 7.77
CA SER A 199 -24.43 16.41 7.36
C SER A 199 -24.10 16.37 5.85
N GLY A 200 -24.39 15.27 5.16
CA GLY A 200 -23.99 15.06 3.76
C GLY A 200 -22.47 14.94 3.56
N HIS A 201 -21.72 14.77 4.65
CA HIS A 201 -20.26 14.64 4.66
C HIS A 201 -19.82 13.18 4.79
N LEU A 202 -18.62 12.87 4.31
CA LEU A 202 -18.02 11.55 4.49
C LEU A 202 -17.76 11.30 5.98
N SER A 203 -18.21 10.15 6.48
CA SER A 203 -18.19 9.77 7.89
C SER A 203 -17.30 8.57 8.12
N LYS A 204 -16.18 8.79 8.85
CA LYS A 204 -15.30 7.71 9.28
C LYS A 204 -16.05 6.70 10.15
N ARG A 205 -16.97 7.15 11.01
CA ARG A 205 -17.76 6.26 11.88
C ARG A 205 -18.61 5.27 11.07
N LEU A 206 -19.33 5.75 10.06
CA LEU A 206 -20.10 4.87 9.16
C LEU A 206 -19.19 3.94 8.37
N GLY A 207 -18.03 4.44 7.92
CA GLY A 207 -17.00 3.60 7.32
C GLY A 207 -16.57 2.45 8.23
N VAL A 208 -16.26 2.74 9.49
CA VAL A 208 -15.92 1.72 10.49
C VAL A 208 -17.04 0.68 10.60
N GLU A 209 -18.27 1.10 10.87
CA GLU A 209 -19.42 0.19 10.99
C GLU A 209 -19.54 -0.76 9.78
N LYS A 210 -19.47 -0.21 8.57
CA LYS A 210 -19.63 -1.00 7.35
C LYS A 210 -18.44 -1.92 7.04
N PHE A 211 -17.22 -1.52 7.37
CA PHE A 211 -16.03 -2.37 7.17
C PHE A 211 -15.98 -3.56 8.14
N TYR A 212 -16.73 -3.53 9.24
CA TYR A 212 -16.84 -4.66 10.16
C TYR A 212 -17.98 -5.64 9.85
N GLU A 213 -18.80 -5.38 8.82
CA GLU A 213 -19.86 -6.29 8.40
C GLU A 213 -19.27 -7.51 7.67
N VAL A 214 -19.57 -8.71 8.17
CA VAL A 214 -19.05 -9.97 7.58
C VAL A 214 -20.09 -10.75 6.78
N GLY A 215 -21.38 -10.46 6.97
CA GLY A 215 -22.48 -11.09 6.25
C GLY A 215 -22.38 -12.62 6.22
N LYS A 216 -22.46 -13.20 5.02
CA LYS A 216 -22.39 -14.67 4.81
C LYS A 216 -21.06 -15.33 5.23
N TYR A 217 -20.03 -14.55 5.58
CA TYR A 217 -18.72 -15.07 5.97
C TYR A 217 -18.58 -15.21 7.51
N ASP A 218 -19.66 -15.03 8.28
CA ASP A 218 -19.61 -15.17 9.74
C ASP A 218 -19.14 -16.57 10.17
N ASP A 219 -19.64 -17.63 9.54
CA ASP A 219 -19.20 -19.01 9.80
C ASP A 219 -17.73 -19.22 9.47
N THR A 220 -17.27 -18.68 8.34
CA THR A 220 -15.85 -18.72 7.94
C THR A 220 -14.96 -18.03 8.98
N LEU A 221 -15.41 -16.89 9.51
CA LEU A 221 -14.69 -16.22 10.58
C LEU A 221 -14.65 -17.08 11.84
N LEU A 222 -15.79 -17.62 12.25
CA LEU A 222 -15.91 -18.49 13.43
C LEU A 222 -14.98 -19.70 13.35
N ASP A 223 -14.90 -20.35 12.18
CA ASP A 223 -14.00 -21.49 11.96
C ASP A 223 -12.53 -21.11 12.18
N ILE A 224 -12.10 -19.96 11.65
CA ILE A 224 -10.73 -19.47 11.85
C ILE A 224 -10.50 -19.15 13.33
N LEU A 225 -11.43 -18.44 13.99
CA LEU A 225 -11.28 -18.11 15.40
C LEU A 225 -11.21 -19.35 16.29
N ASN A 226 -12.07 -20.35 16.04
CA ASN A 226 -12.10 -21.62 16.77
C ASN A 226 -10.80 -22.40 16.59
N LYS A 227 -10.26 -22.45 15.37
CA LYS A 227 -8.98 -23.12 15.07
C LYS A 227 -7.83 -22.61 15.93
N TYR A 228 -7.80 -21.30 16.23
CA TYR A 228 -6.75 -20.67 17.03
C TYR A 228 -7.15 -20.44 18.51
N GLY A 229 -8.32 -20.96 18.93
CA GLY A 229 -8.81 -20.82 20.32
C GLY A 229 -9.20 -19.39 20.69
N TRP A 230 -9.51 -18.54 19.72
CA TRP A 230 -9.93 -17.15 19.94
C TRP A 230 -11.45 -17.05 20.07
N LYS A 231 -11.90 -16.20 21.01
CA LYS A 231 -13.33 -15.98 21.25
C LYS A 231 -13.85 -14.84 20.37
N LYS A 232 -15.01 -15.02 19.72
CA LYS A 232 -15.71 -13.97 18.96
C LYS A 232 -15.97 -12.71 19.81
N SER A 233 -16.15 -12.86 21.13
CA SER A 233 -16.34 -11.76 22.06
C SER A 233 -15.19 -10.74 22.10
N LYS A 234 -14.00 -11.08 21.58
CA LYS A 234 -12.88 -10.14 21.42
C LYS A 234 -13.06 -9.18 20.24
N PHE A 235 -14.04 -9.42 19.38
CA PHE A 235 -14.32 -8.63 18.18
C PHE A 235 -15.72 -7.99 18.24
N PRO A 236 -15.96 -7.08 19.20
CA PRO A 236 -17.32 -6.57 19.48
C PRO A 236 -17.92 -5.73 18.34
N LYS A 237 -17.09 -5.26 17.40
CA LYS A 237 -17.52 -4.43 16.28
C LYS A 237 -18.06 -5.23 15.10
N ILE A 238 -17.87 -6.55 15.08
CA ILE A 238 -18.28 -7.41 13.96
C ILE A 238 -19.80 -7.42 13.86
N GLY A 239 -20.29 -6.98 12.71
CA GLY A 239 -21.71 -6.95 12.38
C GLY A 239 -22.12 -8.09 11.45
N SER A 240 -23.42 -8.38 11.44
CA SER A 240 -24.04 -9.43 10.62
C SER A 240 -24.71 -8.90 9.33
N GLY A 241 -24.58 -7.61 9.06
CA GLY A 241 -25.08 -6.97 7.86
C GLY A 241 -24.33 -7.40 6.60
N GLU A 242 -24.80 -6.90 5.45
CA GLU A 242 -24.22 -7.22 4.15
C GLU A 242 -22.75 -6.78 4.08
N ALA A 243 -21.88 -7.71 3.68
CA ALA A 243 -20.45 -7.44 3.53
C ALA A 243 -20.15 -6.74 2.20
N LEU A 244 -20.22 -5.41 2.23
CA LEU A 244 -20.02 -4.56 1.06
C LEU A 244 -18.55 -4.31 0.71
N TYR A 245 -17.66 -4.42 1.70
CA TYR A 245 -16.24 -4.09 1.58
C TYR A 245 -15.39 -5.35 1.63
N ILE A 246 -14.92 -5.75 0.45
CA ILE A 246 -14.18 -6.99 0.22
C ILE A 246 -12.71 -6.66 -0.03
N SER A 247 -11.81 -7.36 0.65
CA SER A 247 -10.37 -7.25 0.43
C SER A 247 -10.02 -7.75 -0.97
N SER A 248 -9.31 -6.93 -1.76
CA SER A 248 -8.82 -7.28 -3.09
C SER A 248 -7.83 -8.46 -3.06
N ALA A 249 -7.07 -8.61 -1.98
CA ALA A 249 -6.04 -9.64 -1.83
C ALA A 249 -6.61 -11.01 -1.41
N TYR A 250 -7.70 -11.03 -0.62
CA TYR A 250 -8.25 -12.26 -0.05
C TYR A 250 -9.63 -12.64 -0.62
N GLY A 251 -10.33 -11.73 -1.30
CA GLY A 251 -11.68 -11.99 -1.84
C GLY A 251 -12.76 -12.19 -0.78
N VAL A 252 -12.51 -11.76 0.47
CA VAL A 252 -13.42 -11.86 1.62
C VAL A 252 -13.51 -10.53 2.37
N PRO A 253 -14.50 -10.34 3.26
CA PRO A 253 -14.65 -9.10 4.02
C PRO A 253 -13.46 -8.84 4.93
N TYR A 254 -13.18 -7.56 5.20
CA TYR A 254 -11.95 -7.16 5.89
C TYR A 254 -11.70 -7.80 7.26
N PRO A 255 -12.69 -8.05 8.13
CA PRO A 255 -12.43 -8.75 9.39
C PRO A 255 -11.89 -10.17 9.14
N VAL A 256 -12.47 -10.89 8.17
CA VAL A 256 -12.02 -12.25 7.80
C VAL A 256 -10.64 -12.21 7.15
N ALA A 257 -10.42 -11.24 6.26
CA ALA A 257 -9.13 -11.04 5.59
C ALA A 257 -8.03 -10.70 6.60
N ALA A 258 -8.28 -9.80 7.55
CA ALA A 258 -7.30 -9.36 8.54
C ALA A 258 -6.93 -10.48 9.53
N VAL A 259 -7.89 -11.31 9.97
CA VAL A 259 -7.57 -12.50 10.78
C VAL A 259 -6.73 -13.49 9.97
N SER A 260 -7.09 -13.73 8.70
CA SER A 260 -6.33 -14.61 7.80
C SER A 260 -4.91 -14.11 7.55
N GLU A 261 -4.75 -12.79 7.36
CA GLU A 261 -3.46 -12.12 7.21
C GLU A 261 -2.62 -12.28 8.48
N PHE A 262 -3.19 -12.03 9.66
CA PHE A 262 -2.51 -12.19 10.94
C PHE A 262 -1.97 -13.61 11.12
N THR A 263 -2.80 -14.63 10.88
CA THR A 263 -2.40 -16.03 11.02
C THR A 263 -1.29 -16.41 10.03
N THR A 264 -1.33 -15.88 8.81
CA THR A 264 -0.28 -16.09 7.79
C THR A 264 1.05 -15.46 8.21
N ILE A 265 1.03 -14.19 8.64
CA ILE A 265 2.23 -13.47 9.06
C ILE A 265 2.85 -14.14 10.29
N MET A 266 2.04 -14.43 11.32
CA MET A 266 2.52 -15.06 12.54
C MET A 266 3.03 -16.48 12.28
N GLY A 267 2.34 -17.27 11.45
CA GLY A 267 2.80 -18.60 11.03
C GLY A 267 4.18 -18.54 10.38
N LYS A 268 4.41 -17.62 9.44
CA LYS A 268 5.71 -17.45 8.78
C LYS A 268 6.79 -16.91 9.72
N ALA A 269 6.46 -15.97 10.60
CA ALA A 269 7.41 -15.49 11.60
C ALA A 269 7.86 -16.61 12.55
N CYS A 270 6.92 -17.44 13.00
CA CYS A 270 7.18 -18.58 13.87
C CYS A 270 7.96 -19.69 13.17
N GLU A 271 7.65 -20.01 11.92
CA GLU A 271 8.43 -20.97 11.11
C GLU A 271 9.90 -20.52 11.00
N ASN A 272 10.12 -19.24 10.73
CA ASN A 272 11.47 -18.67 10.61
C ASN A 272 12.24 -18.65 11.92
N ASP A 273 11.59 -18.27 13.03
CA ASP A 273 12.23 -18.29 14.35
C ASP A 273 12.54 -19.72 14.81
N HIS A 274 11.68 -20.70 14.51
CA HIS A 274 11.95 -22.11 14.78
C HIS A 274 13.21 -22.60 14.05
N LYS A 275 13.33 -22.34 12.74
CA LYS A 275 14.53 -22.69 11.95
C LYS A 275 15.78 -22.02 12.52
N ARG A 276 15.69 -20.75 12.92
CA ARG A 276 16.80 -20.02 13.52
C ARG A 276 17.22 -20.61 14.87
N LEU A 277 16.26 -20.93 15.74
CA LEU A 277 16.54 -21.53 17.04
C LEU A 277 17.22 -22.90 16.90
N ALA A 278 16.83 -23.71 15.91
CA ALA A 278 17.50 -24.97 15.60
C ALA A 278 18.98 -24.75 15.25
N ILE A 279 19.28 -23.80 14.35
CA ILE A 279 20.67 -23.47 13.98
C ILE A 279 21.48 -22.97 15.17
N ILE A 280 20.92 -22.12 16.02
CA ILE A 280 21.61 -21.61 17.23
C ILE A 280 21.89 -22.76 18.20
N ARG A 281 20.91 -23.63 18.43
CA ARG A 281 21.06 -24.80 19.30
C ARG A 281 22.19 -25.72 18.81
N ASP A 282 22.23 -26.00 17.52
CA ASP A 282 23.25 -26.86 16.91
C ASP A 282 24.66 -26.20 16.95
N SER A 283 24.72 -24.87 16.79
CA SER A 283 25.96 -24.09 16.95
C SER A 283 26.49 -24.14 18.38
N ILE A 284 25.61 -24.02 19.39
CA ILE A 284 25.98 -24.15 20.81
C ILE A 284 26.46 -25.57 21.11
N ALA A 285 25.77 -26.59 20.62
CA ALA A 285 26.11 -28.00 20.85
C ALA A 285 27.45 -28.40 20.20
N SER A 286 27.75 -27.87 19.02
CA SER A 286 28.99 -28.17 18.28
C SER A 286 30.20 -27.33 18.69
N GLY A 287 30.04 -26.35 19.59
CA GLY A 287 31.13 -25.47 20.03
C GLY A 287 31.68 -24.55 18.93
N ARG A 288 31.02 -24.44 17.77
CA ARG A 288 31.49 -23.66 16.60
C ARG A 288 31.20 -22.15 16.69
N GLY A 289 30.62 -21.67 17.79
CA GLY A 289 30.31 -20.26 17.99
C GLY A 289 31.52 -19.44 18.48
N ARG A 290 31.72 -18.24 17.93
CA ARG A 290 32.78 -17.27 18.33
C ARG A 290 32.51 -16.56 19.67
N ARG A 291 31.76 -17.18 20.60
CA ARG A 291 31.36 -16.56 21.88
C ARG A 291 31.43 -17.54 23.05
N PRO A 292 31.63 -17.06 24.29
CA PRO A 292 31.59 -17.90 25.48
C PRO A 292 30.27 -18.68 25.55
N ALA A 293 30.35 -19.99 25.84
CA ALA A 293 29.19 -20.89 25.86
C ALA A 293 28.09 -20.45 26.85
N SER A 294 28.46 -19.79 27.96
CA SER A 294 27.53 -19.23 28.95
C SER A 294 26.69 -18.07 28.38
N ALA A 295 27.31 -17.15 27.65
CA ALA A 295 26.63 -16.04 26.98
C ALA A 295 25.72 -16.54 25.84
N GLY A 296 26.16 -17.56 25.09
CA GLY A 296 25.35 -18.22 24.06
C GLY A 296 24.10 -18.90 24.63
N LYS A 297 24.24 -19.60 25.76
CA LYS A 297 23.12 -20.27 26.45
C LYS A 297 22.08 -19.28 27.00
N SER A 298 22.51 -18.16 27.58
CA SER A 298 21.56 -17.14 28.08
C SER A 298 20.75 -16.52 26.94
N SER A 299 21.42 -16.07 25.87
CA SER A 299 20.75 -15.49 24.70
C SER A 299 19.77 -16.47 24.05
N PHE A 300 20.16 -17.75 23.93
CA PHE A 300 19.26 -18.78 23.41
C PHE A 300 18.00 -18.95 24.26
N ARG A 301 18.15 -18.97 25.59
CA ARG A 301 17.00 -19.10 26.51
C ARG A 301 16.00 -17.95 26.32
N ASP A 302 16.49 -16.72 26.21
CA ASP A 302 15.64 -15.54 26.08
C ASP A 302 14.92 -15.52 24.72
N LEU A 303 15.64 -15.86 23.63
CA LEU A 303 15.05 -16.03 22.30
C LEU A 303 13.99 -17.15 22.27
N TYR A 304 14.29 -18.28 22.91
CA TYR A 304 13.37 -19.42 22.99
C TYR A 304 12.12 -19.10 23.80
N ALA A 305 12.26 -18.39 24.93
CA ALA A 305 11.12 -17.95 25.74
C ALA A 305 10.19 -17.00 24.97
N SER A 306 10.78 -16.02 24.25
CA SER A 306 10.03 -15.11 23.36
C SER A 306 9.29 -15.86 22.25
N TYR A 307 9.99 -16.78 21.57
CA TYR A 307 9.39 -17.67 20.58
C TYR A 307 8.20 -18.45 21.15
N LYS A 308 8.39 -19.13 22.29
CA LYS A 308 7.33 -19.95 22.91
C LYS A 308 6.10 -19.13 23.26
N SER A 309 6.30 -17.91 23.79
CA SER A 309 5.20 -17.00 24.14
C SER A 309 4.35 -16.64 22.92
N ARG A 310 4.98 -16.30 21.79
CA ARG A 310 4.26 -15.87 20.58
C ARG A 310 3.73 -17.02 19.72
N CYS A 311 4.48 -18.10 19.63
CA CYS A 311 4.30 -19.12 18.61
C CYS A 311 3.53 -20.36 19.10
N SER A 312 3.08 -20.37 20.36
CA SER A 312 2.32 -21.49 20.93
C SER A 312 1.08 -21.87 20.13
N LEU A 313 0.46 -20.92 19.43
CA LEU A 313 -0.74 -21.13 18.59
C LEU A 313 -0.42 -21.28 17.09
N PHE A 314 0.84 -21.11 16.69
CA PHE A 314 1.25 -21.02 15.28
C PHE A 314 2.37 -22.00 14.89
N ALA A 315 2.94 -22.70 15.87
CA ALA A 315 3.89 -23.76 15.63
C ALA A 315 3.19 -24.98 14.98
N PRO A 316 3.89 -25.71 14.08
CA PRO A 316 3.36 -26.91 13.45
C PRO A 316 3.05 -28.03 14.45
#